data_AF-A0A1Q8RRW5-F1
#
_entry.id   AF-A0A1Q8RRW5-F1
#
_cell.length_a   1.000
_cell.length_b   1.000
_cell.length_c   1.000
_cell.angle_alpha   90.00
_cell.angle_beta   90.00
_cell.angle_gamma   90.00
#
_symmetry.space_group_name_H-M   'P 1'
#
loop_
_entity.id
_entity.type
_entity.pdbx_description
1 polymer ?
#
loop_
_entity_poly.entity_id
_entity_poly.type
_entity_poly.pdbx_seq_one_letter_code
_entity_poly.pdbx_strand_id
1 'polypeptide(L)' 'MWNDKADGKTVYLCISDFLEKIPAEAKARGAATDYVYMNYASQFQHVIRSYKPDNKGKLKRIFSN' A
#
# COMPACT_ATOMS: atom_id res chain seq x y z
N MET A 1 0.28 21.08 -0.47
CA MET A 1 1.66 21.20 0.05
C MET A 1 1.56 21.73 1.46
N TRP A 2 2.38 21.23 2.37
CA TRP A 2 2.47 21.81 3.72
C TRP A 2 3.02 23.22 3.63
N ASN A 3 2.56 24.10 4.52
CA ASN A 3 2.95 25.51 4.50
C ASN A 3 4.43 25.69 4.90
N ASP A 4 4.99 24.75 5.65
CA ASP A 4 6.43 24.63 5.92
C ASP A 4 7.03 23.47 5.11
N LYS A 5 8.19 23.71 4.49
CA LYS A 5 8.95 22.68 3.77
C LYS A 5 9.51 21.61 4.70
N ALA A 6 9.87 21.96 5.93
CA ALA A 6 10.35 21.02 6.94
C ALA A 6 9.26 19.98 7.30
N ASP A 7 8.01 20.42 7.40
CA ASP A 7 6.86 19.55 7.66
C ASP A 7 6.64 18.52 6.55
N GLY A 8 6.97 18.88 5.29
CA GLY A 8 6.87 17.96 4.17
C GLY A 8 7.66 16.67 4.37
N LYS A 9 8.90 16.77 4.87
CA LYS A 9 9.73 15.61 5.17
C LYS A 9 9.20 14.83 6.37
N THR A 10 8.82 15.53 7.44
CA THR A 10 8.30 14.91 8.67
C THR A 10 7.03 14.10 8.40
N VAL A 11 6.08 14.68 7.66
CA VAL A 11 4.83 14.01 7.30
C VAL A 11 5.09 12.83 6.36
N TYR A 12 5.98 12.98 5.38
CA TYR A 12 6.33 11.89 4.47
C TYR A 12 6.86 10.67 5.23
N LEU A 13 7.81 10.87 6.15
CA LEU A 13 8.37 9.80 6.98
C LEU A 13 7.33 9.18 7.92
N CYS A 14 6.48 10.01 8.53
CA CYS A 14 5.40 9.53 9.39
C CYS A 14 4.43 8.61 8.62
N ILE A 15 4.01 9.01 7.42
CA ILE A 15 3.09 8.22 6.59
C ILE A 15 3.75 6.94 6.07
N SER A 16 5.01 6.99 5.63
CA SER A 16 5.71 5.77 5.17
C SER A 16 5.84 4.75 6.30
N ASP A 17 6.29 5.19 7.47
CA ASP A 17 6.41 4.33 8.65
C ASP A 17 5.07 3.74 9.08
N PHE A 18 4.02 4.55 9.06
CA PHE A 18 2.68 4.12 9.42
C PHE A 18 2.17 3.03 8.47
N LEU A 19 2.33 3.23 7.16
CA LEU A 19 1.90 2.28 6.13
C LEU A 19 2.67 0.96 6.16
N GLU A 20 3.92 0.96 6.62
CA GLU A 20 4.70 -0.25 6.84
C GLU A 20 4.26 -1.03 8.10
N LYS A 21 3.86 -0.33 9.17
CA LYS A 21 3.53 -0.94 10.47
C LYS A 21 2.07 -1.40 10.58
N ILE A 22 1.13 -0.70 9.93
CA ILE A 22 -0.30 -1.00 10.05
C ILE A 22 -0.69 -2.44 9.68
N PRO A 23 -0.07 -3.14 8.70
CA PRO A 23 -0.46 -4.52 8.39
C PRO A 23 -0.14 -5.51 9.52
N ALA A 24 0.95 -5.30 10.25
CA ALA A 24 1.31 -6.14 11.40
C ALA A 24 0.31 -5.94 12.55
N GLU A 25 -0.03 -4.68 12.83
CA GLU A 25 -1.02 -4.35 13.87
C GLU A 25 -2.41 -4.88 13.52
N ALA A 26 -2.84 -4.74 12.26
CA ALA A 26 -4.11 -5.27 11.79
C ALA A 26 -4.17 -6.80 11.94
N LYS A 27 -3.06 -7.52 11.72
CA LYS A 27 -2.97 -8.97 11.95
C LYS A 27 -3.09 -9.32 13.42
N ALA A 28 -2.40 -8.59 14.30
CA ALA A 28 -2.46 -8.80 15.74
C ALA A 28 -3.89 -8.64 16.29
N ARG A 29 -4.69 -7.76 15.67
CA ARG A 29 -6.09 -7.51 16.03
C ARG A 29 -7.12 -8.38 15.31
N GLY A 30 -6.69 -9.28 14.42
CA GLY A 30 -7.61 -10.07 13.58
C GLY A 30 -8.44 -9.24 12.59
N ALA A 31 -7.99 -8.02 12.27
CA ALA A 31 -8.66 -7.08 11.37
C ALA A 31 -7.92 -6.91 10.02
N ALA A 32 -6.94 -7.77 9.74
CA ALA A 32 -6.13 -7.68 8.54
C ALA A 32 -6.92 -8.01 7.26
N THR A 33 -6.63 -7.25 6.21
CA THR A 33 -7.00 -7.57 4.83
C THR A 33 -5.74 -7.64 3.99
N ASP A 34 -5.66 -8.63 3.12
CA ASP A 34 -4.57 -8.74 2.15
C ASP A 34 -4.76 -7.82 0.94
N TYR A 35 -5.92 -7.15 0.81
CA TYR A 35 -6.28 -6.32 -0.34
C TYR A 35 -5.83 -4.86 -0.17
N VAL A 36 -5.25 -4.27 -1.22
CA VAL A 36 -4.89 -2.85 -1.30
C VAL A 36 -5.63 -2.24 -2.47
N TYR A 37 -6.36 -1.15 -2.23
CA TYR A 37 -7.10 -0.45 -3.27
C TYR A 37 -6.19 0.50 -4.05
N MET A 38 -5.94 0.18 -5.32
CA MET A 38 -4.92 0.84 -6.16
C MET A 38 -5.06 2.35 -6.29
N ASN A 39 -6.29 2.86 -6.42
CA ASN A 39 -6.51 4.29 -6.68
C ASN A 39 -6.03 5.19 -5.53
N TYR A 40 -5.84 4.62 -4.33
CA TYR A 40 -5.31 5.32 -3.15
C TYR A 40 -4.06 4.65 -2.58
N ALA A 41 -3.45 3.73 -3.32
CA ALA A 41 -2.23 3.09 -2.88
C ALA A 41 -1.04 4.05 -3.01
N SER A 42 -0.15 4.01 -2.02
CA SER A 42 1.13 4.71 -2.09
C SER A 42 2.22 3.82 -2.70
N GLN A 43 3.36 4.42 -3.03
CA GLN A 43 4.58 3.72 -3.45
C GLN A 43 5.13 2.73 -2.40
N PHE A 44 4.68 2.84 -1.14
CA PHE A 44 5.11 1.97 -0.04
C PHE A 44 4.28 0.69 0.07
N GLN A 45 3.30 0.48 -0.81
CA GLN A 45 2.37 -0.65 -0.75
C GLN A 45 2.47 -1.53 -2.00
N HIS A 46 2.48 -2.85 -1.79
CA HIS A 46 2.54 -3.83 -2.88
C HIS A 46 1.14 -4.16 -3.45
N VAL A 47 0.56 -3.24 -4.21
CA VAL A 47 -0.82 -3.35 -4.73
C VAL A 47 -1.06 -4.63 -5.53
N ILE A 48 -0.23 -4.92 -6.54
CA ILE A 48 -0.45 -6.08 -7.41
C ILE A 48 -0.34 -7.41 -6.65
N ARG A 49 0.46 -7.44 -5.57
CA ARG A 49 0.55 -8.62 -4.69
C ARG A 49 -0.75 -8.87 -3.93
N SER A 50 -1.51 -7.81 -3.63
CA SER A 50 -2.77 -7.84 -2.88
C SER A 50 -3.92 -8.56 -3.60
N TYR A 51 -3.82 -8.73 -4.91
CA TYR A 51 -4.93 -9.22 -5.75
C TYR A 51 -5.09 -10.74 -5.80
N LYS A 52 -4.30 -11.49 -5.03
CA LYS A 52 -4.22 -12.96 -5.06
C LYS A 52 -3.67 -13.51 -6.40
N PRO A 53 -3.23 -14.78 -6.45
CA PRO A 53 -2.57 -15.36 -7.63
C PRO A 53 -3.41 -15.29 -8.90
N ASP A 54 -4.72 -15.57 -8.82
CA ASP A 54 -5.59 -15.66 -9.99
C ASP A 54 -5.74 -14.32 -10.72
N ASN A 55 -6.03 -13.24 -9.99
CA ASN A 55 -6.18 -11.92 -10.61
C ASN A 55 -4.83 -11.36 -11.06
N LYS A 56 -3.75 -11.63 -10.30
CA LYS A 56 -2.38 -11.32 -10.76
C LYS A 56 -2.05 -12.02 -12.08
N GLY A 57 -2.45 -13.29 -12.24
CA GLY A 57 -2.29 -14.05 -13.48
C GLY A 57 -3.08 -13.46 -14.64
N LYS A 58 -4.35 -13.08 -14.41
CA LYS A 58 -5.19 -12.40 -15.40
C LYS A 58 -4.55 -11.08 -15.89
N LEU A 59 -4.07 -10.24 -14.96
CA LEU A 59 -3.42 -8.98 -15.30
C LEU A 59 -2.16 -9.18 -16.16
N LYS A 60 -1.30 -10.15 -15.80
CA LYS A 60 -0.13 -10.50 -16.60
C LYS A 60 -0.50 -10.93 -18.02
N ARG A 61 -1.54 -11.75 -18.16
CA ARG A 61 -2.00 -12.23 -19.46
C ARG A 61 -2.51 -11.09 -20.35
N ILE A 62 -3.28 -10.15 -19.79
CA ILE A 62 -3.77 -8.98 -20.54
C ILE A 62 -2.61 -8.10 -20.99
N PHE A 63 -1.58 -7.92 -20.15
CA PHE A 63 -0.43 -7.08 -20.47
C PHE A 63 0.57 -7.71 -21.46
N SER A 64 0.58 -9.03 -21.58
CA SER A 64 1.52 -9.75 -22.47
C SER A 64 0.98 -9.99 -23.88
N ASN A 65 -0.25 -9.52 -24.15
CA ASN A 65 -0.88 -9.49 -25.47
C ASN A 65 -0.73 -8.10 -26.08
#